data_AF-A0A094ASS2-F1
#
_entry.id   AF-A0A094ASS2-F1
#
_cell.length_a   1.000
_cell.length_b   1.000
_cell.length_c   1.000
_cell.angle_alpha   90.00
_cell.angle_beta   90.00
_cell.angle_gamma   90.00
#
_symmetry.space_group_name_H-M   'P 1'
#
loop_
_entity.id
_entity.type
_entity.pdbx_description
1 polymer ?
#
loop_
_entity_poly.entity_id
_entity_poly.type
_entity_poly.pdbx_seq_one_letter_code
_entity_poly.pdbx_strand_id
1 'polypeptide(L)'
;ERWEDHGYGLGGVYDAVFRGDLAAFDPWESSSRLDAVSDNYAGAGACSMFRMFQGWMSMSVTAPGEGTLRVNPLFDRATAYYLLRPFFEAVRGPEGMAKEDFLAVDNWRLKKEQDSTLHGAYPSQCLELNDTLHPHLELEDSMVNVPTVRPGDYVAWHCDTIHSVDTSHTGTTDSSVLYIPATPLTPANAAYLARQRANFIKGIPPPDFPGGVGEEHHVGRGSEADLAKESKEARRSVGVEKWNVEGSEGVRRALEEGNKALGF
;
A
#
# COMPACT_ATOMS: atom_id res chain seq x y z
N GLU A 1 -8.95 -8.83 -4.65
CA GLU A 1 -7.84 -8.50 -5.58
C GLU A 1 -6.61 -9.39 -5.46
N ARG A 2 -5.97 -9.57 -4.28
CA ARG A 2 -4.70 -10.34 -4.16
C ARG A 2 -4.82 -11.83 -4.55
N TRP A 3 -6.02 -12.41 -4.42
CA TRP A 3 -6.33 -13.81 -4.78
C TRP A 3 -7.10 -13.94 -6.10
N GLU A 4 -7.39 -12.84 -6.80
CA GLU A 4 -8.25 -12.85 -7.98
C GLU A 4 -7.43 -12.81 -9.27
N ASP A 5 -7.80 -13.64 -10.25
CA ASP A 5 -7.20 -13.68 -11.59
C ASP A 5 -7.26 -12.31 -12.29
N HIS A 6 -8.34 -11.57 -12.06
CA HIS A 6 -8.57 -10.23 -12.60
C HIS A 6 -8.08 -9.09 -11.67
N GLY A 7 -7.40 -9.42 -10.58
CA GLY A 7 -6.74 -8.48 -9.66
C GLY A 7 -5.23 -8.54 -9.81
N TYR A 8 -4.54 -9.08 -8.80
CA TYR A 8 -3.08 -9.29 -8.84
C TYR A 8 -2.69 -10.49 -9.72
N GLY A 9 -3.64 -11.35 -10.10
CA GLY A 9 -3.41 -12.46 -11.02
C GLY A 9 -3.04 -12.03 -12.45
N LEU A 10 -3.40 -10.82 -12.87
CA LEU A 10 -3.11 -10.30 -14.21
C LEU A 10 -1.62 -10.28 -14.56
N GLY A 11 -0.78 -9.95 -13.59
CA GLY A 11 0.68 -10.01 -13.73
C GLY A 11 1.35 -11.15 -12.97
N GLY A 12 0.57 -12.03 -12.33
CA GLY A 12 1.09 -13.17 -11.57
C GLY A 12 1.96 -12.75 -10.38
N VAL A 13 1.61 -11.69 -9.65
CA VAL A 13 2.45 -11.11 -8.57
C VAL A 13 2.79 -12.15 -7.49
N TYR A 14 1.83 -13.01 -7.14
CA TYR A 14 1.95 -13.99 -6.05
C TYR A 14 2.00 -15.44 -6.54
N ASP A 15 2.25 -15.64 -7.84
CA ASP A 15 2.29 -16.95 -8.49
C ASP A 15 3.25 -17.94 -7.81
N ALA A 16 4.44 -17.47 -7.46
CA ALA A 16 5.44 -18.29 -6.78
C ALA A 16 4.94 -18.76 -5.41
N VAL A 17 4.23 -17.89 -4.67
CA VAL A 17 3.62 -18.22 -3.38
C VAL A 17 2.56 -19.31 -3.55
N PHE A 18 1.61 -19.13 -4.49
CA PHE A 18 0.53 -20.09 -4.69
C PHE A 18 0.99 -21.44 -5.26
N ARG A 19 2.12 -21.50 -5.99
CA ARG A 19 2.75 -22.76 -6.40
C ARG A 19 3.56 -23.44 -5.29
N GLY A 20 3.75 -22.79 -4.14
CA GLY A 20 4.57 -23.27 -3.04
C GLY A 20 6.08 -23.08 -3.24
N ASP A 21 6.50 -22.37 -4.28
CA ASP A 21 7.90 -22.04 -4.54
C ASP A 21 8.27 -20.72 -3.86
N LEU A 22 8.29 -20.74 -2.52
CA LEU A 22 8.54 -19.53 -1.71
C LEU A 22 9.94 -18.94 -1.94
N ALA A 23 10.89 -19.74 -2.43
CA ALA A 23 12.23 -19.27 -2.75
C ALA A 23 12.26 -18.39 -4.01
N ALA A 24 11.32 -18.61 -4.93
CA ALA A 24 11.18 -17.81 -6.15
C ALA A 24 10.33 -16.54 -5.97
N PHE A 25 9.67 -16.36 -4.81
CA PHE A 25 8.93 -15.14 -4.52
C PHE A 25 9.89 -13.99 -4.22
N ASP A 26 10.03 -13.07 -5.18
CA ASP A 26 10.73 -11.80 -4.99
C ASP A 26 9.71 -10.67 -4.82
N PRO A 27 9.51 -10.13 -3.60
CA PRO A 27 8.57 -9.05 -3.39
C PRO A 27 8.99 -7.74 -4.06
N TRP A 28 10.28 -7.60 -4.42
CA TRP A 28 10.85 -6.41 -5.07
C TRP A 28 10.67 -6.42 -6.59
N GLU A 29 10.26 -7.55 -7.17
CA GLU A 29 9.88 -7.57 -8.57
C GLU A 29 8.60 -6.74 -8.77
N SER A 30 8.70 -5.73 -9.62
CA SER A 30 7.68 -4.73 -9.88
C SER A 30 6.96 -4.90 -11.22
N SER A 31 7.54 -5.62 -12.20
CA SER A 31 6.93 -5.75 -13.53
C SER A 31 5.58 -6.48 -13.48
N SER A 32 5.47 -7.51 -12.64
CA SER A 32 4.21 -8.21 -12.34
C SER A 32 3.14 -7.32 -11.71
N ARG A 33 3.53 -6.21 -11.05
CA ARG A 33 2.61 -5.30 -10.38
C ARG A 33 2.05 -4.22 -11.30
N LEU A 34 2.62 -4.03 -12.50
CA LEU A 34 2.21 -2.96 -13.41
C LEU A 34 0.79 -3.14 -13.95
N ASP A 35 0.36 -4.40 -14.12
CA ASP A 35 -0.97 -4.77 -14.61
C ASP A 35 -1.96 -5.09 -13.47
N ALA A 36 -1.51 -5.04 -12.20
CA ALA A 36 -2.34 -5.41 -11.07
C ALA A 36 -3.48 -4.40 -10.88
N VAL A 37 -4.70 -4.92 -10.77
CA VAL A 37 -5.86 -4.12 -10.38
C VAL A 37 -6.07 -4.25 -8.87
N SER A 38 -5.86 -3.15 -8.15
CA SER A 38 -5.95 -3.08 -6.68
C SER A 38 -7.29 -2.57 -6.14
N ASP A 39 -8.25 -2.27 -7.00
CA ASP A 39 -9.61 -1.84 -6.63
C ASP A 39 -10.65 -2.37 -7.63
N ASN A 40 -11.08 -3.62 -7.45
CA ASN A 40 -12.13 -4.22 -8.29
C ASN A 40 -13.54 -3.80 -7.86
N TYR A 41 -13.68 -3.28 -6.64
CA TYR A 41 -14.97 -3.13 -5.96
C TYR A 41 -15.26 -1.70 -5.49
N ALA A 42 -14.54 -0.70 -6.03
CA ALA A 42 -14.68 0.71 -5.69
C ALA A 42 -14.70 0.95 -4.17
N GLY A 43 -13.73 0.37 -3.48
CA GLY A 43 -13.65 0.39 -2.03
C GLY A 43 -13.44 1.79 -1.47
N ALA A 44 -14.08 2.09 -0.34
CA ALA A 44 -13.81 3.34 0.37
C ALA A 44 -12.36 3.34 0.88
N GLY A 45 -11.54 4.29 0.43
CA GLY A 45 -10.11 4.34 0.75
C GLY A 45 -9.24 3.41 -0.10
N ALA A 46 -9.80 2.80 -1.16
CA ALA A 46 -9.00 2.10 -2.16
C ALA A 46 -8.08 3.07 -2.90
N CYS A 47 -6.99 2.54 -3.45
CA CYS A 47 -6.01 3.33 -4.18
C CYS A 47 -5.94 2.86 -5.63
N SER A 48 -6.17 3.79 -6.56
CA SER A 48 -6.10 3.58 -8.00
C SER A 48 -4.67 3.63 -8.56
N MET A 49 -3.70 4.08 -7.76
CA MET A 49 -2.29 4.17 -8.17
C MET A 49 -1.48 2.98 -7.65
N PHE A 50 -0.60 2.47 -8.50
CA PHE A 50 0.49 1.63 -8.04
C PHE A 50 1.49 2.47 -7.22
N ARG A 51 1.60 2.13 -5.94
CA ARG A 51 2.58 2.68 -5.00
C ARG A 51 3.59 1.57 -4.69
N MET A 52 4.85 1.74 -5.07
CA MET A 52 5.89 0.76 -4.69
C MET A 52 6.14 0.82 -3.18
N PHE A 53 6.13 2.05 -2.65
CA PHE A 53 6.20 2.32 -1.23
C PHE A 53 5.09 3.26 -0.82
N GLN A 54 4.50 2.97 0.33
CA GLN A 54 3.80 3.99 1.10
C GLN A 54 4.84 4.79 1.89
N GLY A 55 4.48 6.00 2.28
CA GLY A 55 5.39 6.83 3.04
C GLY A 55 4.76 8.13 3.52
N TRP A 56 5.44 8.73 4.50
CA TRP A 56 5.07 10.03 5.02
C TRP A 56 6.31 10.80 5.48
N MET A 57 6.19 12.13 5.45
CA MET A 57 7.16 13.07 6.02
C MET A 57 6.65 13.57 7.37
N SER A 58 7.50 13.52 8.39
CA SER A 58 7.14 14.00 9.72
C SER A 58 7.04 15.52 9.77
N MET A 59 6.05 16.02 10.51
CA MET A 59 5.86 17.44 10.81
C MET A 59 6.05 17.74 12.30
N SER A 60 6.22 16.71 13.12
CA SER A 60 6.38 16.77 14.58
C SER A 60 7.55 15.90 15.04
N VAL A 61 7.96 16.08 16.30
CA VAL A 61 8.78 15.08 16.98
C VAL A 61 7.84 14.03 17.55
N THR A 62 8.07 12.76 17.24
CA THR A 62 7.20 11.66 17.69
C THR A 62 8.02 10.41 17.94
N ALA A 63 7.98 9.88 19.16
CA ALA A 63 8.68 8.67 19.60
C ALA A 63 7.76 7.43 19.60
N PRO A 64 8.31 6.21 19.73
CA PRO A 64 7.52 5.00 19.98
C PRO A 64 6.53 5.18 21.15
N GLY A 65 5.26 4.80 20.95
CA GLY A 65 4.18 4.97 21.95
C GLY A 65 3.49 6.34 21.92
N GLU A 66 3.98 7.27 21.09
CA GLU A 66 3.40 8.61 20.92
C GLU A 66 2.53 8.70 19.66
N GLY A 67 1.73 7.66 19.38
CA GLY A 67 0.82 7.68 18.22
C GLY A 67 1.57 7.59 16.89
N THR A 68 2.59 6.73 16.79
CA THR A 68 3.43 6.59 15.58
C THR A 68 3.19 5.25 14.86
N LEU A 69 3.84 5.08 13.71
CA LEU A 69 3.75 3.89 12.86
C LEU A 69 4.41 2.67 13.53
N ARG A 70 3.73 1.53 13.47
CA ARG A 70 4.29 0.19 13.68
C ARG A 70 4.30 -0.58 12.36
N VAL A 71 5.34 -1.39 12.13
CA VAL A 71 5.47 -2.24 10.94
C VAL A 71 5.87 -3.66 11.32
N ASN A 72 5.45 -4.65 10.55
CA ASN A 72 6.02 -5.99 10.61
C ASN A 72 7.27 -6.03 9.71
N PRO A 73 8.48 -6.24 10.25
CA PRO A 73 9.71 -6.19 9.47
C PRO A 73 9.92 -7.45 8.60
N LEU A 74 9.13 -8.51 8.79
CA LEU A 74 9.21 -9.79 8.09
C LEU A 74 8.23 -9.85 6.90
N PHE A 75 8.12 -8.74 6.16
CA PHE A 75 7.02 -8.53 5.21
C PHE A 75 6.95 -9.58 4.10
N ASP A 76 8.08 -10.13 3.66
CA ASP A 76 8.15 -11.19 2.65
C ASP A 76 7.52 -12.50 3.15
N ARG A 77 7.89 -12.93 4.36
CA ARG A 77 7.35 -14.13 5.02
C ARG A 77 5.91 -13.93 5.45
N ALA A 78 5.59 -12.74 5.99
CA ALA A 78 4.23 -12.39 6.37
C ALA A 78 3.30 -12.37 5.14
N THR A 79 3.78 -11.89 3.99
CA THR A 79 3.04 -11.92 2.71
C THR A 79 2.73 -13.32 2.27
N ALA A 80 3.73 -14.20 2.20
CA ALA A 80 3.49 -15.60 1.89
C ALA A 80 2.50 -16.25 2.89
N TYR A 81 2.64 -15.95 4.18
CA TYR A 81 1.79 -16.49 5.23
C TYR A 81 0.32 -16.11 5.05
N TYR A 82 -0.04 -14.82 4.97
CA TYR A 82 -1.46 -14.45 4.88
C TYR A 82 -2.07 -14.86 3.54
N LEU A 83 -1.29 -14.92 2.45
CA LEU A 83 -1.76 -15.40 1.14
C LEU A 83 -2.13 -16.89 1.19
N LEU A 84 -1.33 -17.69 1.90
CA LEU A 84 -1.55 -19.13 2.01
C LEU A 84 -2.54 -19.50 3.13
N ARG A 85 -2.67 -18.68 4.18
CA ARG A 85 -3.52 -18.93 5.35
C ARG A 85 -4.95 -19.42 5.04
N PRO A 86 -5.67 -18.88 4.04
CA PRO A 86 -6.98 -19.38 3.60
C PRO A 86 -7.08 -20.88 3.29
N PHE A 87 -6.00 -21.45 2.78
CA PHE A 87 -5.97 -22.84 2.31
C PHE A 87 -5.65 -23.84 3.42
N PHE A 88 -5.30 -23.38 4.62
CA PHE A 88 -4.92 -24.24 5.75
C PHE A 88 -5.95 -24.20 6.87
N GLU A 89 -6.14 -25.34 7.53
CA GLU A 89 -6.98 -25.51 8.72
C GLU A 89 -6.20 -26.17 9.85
N ALA A 90 -6.61 -25.87 11.08
CA ALA A 90 -6.09 -26.53 12.26
C ALA A 90 -6.68 -27.95 12.36
N VAL A 91 -5.84 -28.94 12.65
CA VAL A 91 -6.24 -30.33 12.89
C VAL A 91 -7.02 -30.43 14.21
N ARG A 92 -6.61 -29.65 15.22
CA ARG A 92 -7.29 -29.47 16.50
C ARG A 92 -7.44 -27.97 16.78
N GLY A 93 -8.62 -27.59 17.27
CA GLY A 93 -8.91 -26.21 17.68
C GLY A 93 -8.11 -25.77 18.91
N PRO A 94 -8.13 -24.46 19.23
CA PRO A 94 -7.34 -23.89 20.33
C PRO A 94 -7.90 -24.22 21.73
N GLU A 95 -9.12 -24.74 21.83
CA GLU A 95 -9.77 -25.02 23.13
C GLU A 95 -8.99 -26.07 23.93
N GLY A 96 -8.53 -25.69 25.12
CA GLY A 96 -7.78 -26.57 26.01
C GLY A 96 -6.35 -26.89 25.57
N MET A 97 -5.81 -26.13 24.60
CA MET A 97 -4.47 -26.31 24.06
C MET A 97 -3.56 -25.12 24.42
N ALA A 98 -2.28 -25.39 24.68
CA ALA A 98 -1.28 -24.32 24.81
C ALA A 98 -1.08 -23.63 23.45
N LYS A 99 -0.71 -22.35 23.45
CA LYS A 99 -0.52 -21.57 22.21
C LYS A 99 0.52 -22.24 21.32
N GLU A 100 1.62 -22.70 21.89
CA GLU A 100 2.73 -23.34 21.18
C GLU A 100 2.30 -24.63 20.49
N ASP A 101 1.47 -25.44 21.16
CA ASP A 101 0.94 -26.69 20.60
C ASP A 101 -0.09 -26.41 19.49
N PHE A 102 -0.87 -25.34 19.61
CA PHE A 102 -1.84 -24.94 18.60
C PHE A 102 -1.16 -24.44 17.32
N LEU A 103 -0.06 -23.71 17.47
CA LEU A 103 0.75 -23.17 16.37
C LEU A 103 1.80 -24.13 15.83
N ALA A 104 1.92 -25.33 16.41
CA ALA A 104 2.84 -26.35 15.94
C ALA A 104 2.50 -26.79 14.51
N VAL A 105 3.52 -26.96 13.65
CA VAL A 105 3.36 -27.27 12.22
C VAL A 105 2.50 -28.51 11.97
N ASP A 106 2.58 -29.52 12.84
CA ASP A 106 1.82 -30.77 12.75
C ASP A 106 0.33 -30.62 13.12
N ASN A 107 -0.06 -29.51 13.73
CA ASN A 107 -1.45 -29.14 13.96
C ASN A 107 -2.08 -28.43 12.75
N TRP A 108 -1.37 -28.24 11.64
CA TRP A 108 -1.89 -27.58 10.44
C TRP A 108 -1.84 -28.48 9.22
N ARG A 109 -2.90 -28.41 8.40
CA ARG A 109 -2.97 -29.14 7.12
C ARG A 109 -3.66 -28.31 6.07
N LEU A 110 -3.39 -28.63 4.80
CA LEU A 110 -4.17 -28.12 3.69
C LEU A 110 -5.64 -28.59 3.85
N LYS A 111 -6.58 -27.67 3.70
CA LYS A 111 -8.01 -27.98 3.72
C LYS A 111 -8.34 -29.01 2.63
N LYS A 112 -9.12 -30.02 2.99
CA LYS A 112 -9.59 -31.03 2.02
C LYS A 112 -10.64 -30.46 1.07
N GLU A 113 -11.55 -29.65 1.61
CA GLU A 113 -12.58 -28.95 0.86
C GLU A 113 -12.28 -27.45 0.96
N GLN A 114 -12.17 -26.80 -0.20
CA GLN A 114 -11.93 -25.36 -0.25
C GLN A 114 -13.26 -24.62 -0.13
N ASP A 115 -13.24 -23.50 0.60
CA ASP A 115 -14.37 -22.61 0.80
C ASP A 115 -13.99 -21.18 0.36
N SER A 116 -14.94 -20.25 0.42
CA SER A 116 -14.71 -18.86 0.00
C SER A 116 -14.08 -17.96 1.09
N THR A 117 -13.58 -18.53 2.18
CA THR A 117 -13.04 -17.76 3.31
C THR A 117 -11.61 -17.30 3.04
N LEU A 118 -11.42 -15.99 2.87
CA LEU A 118 -10.11 -15.37 2.66
C LEU A 118 -9.63 -14.59 3.90
N HIS A 119 -9.89 -15.12 5.10
CA HIS A 119 -9.44 -14.64 6.43
C HIS A 119 -9.09 -13.13 6.49
N GLY A 120 -10.10 -12.27 6.68
CA GLY A 120 -9.89 -10.82 6.81
C GLY A 120 -9.88 -10.05 5.49
N ALA A 121 -9.93 -10.74 4.34
CA ALA A 121 -10.22 -10.12 3.05
C ALA A 121 -11.73 -10.10 2.80
N TYR A 122 -12.29 -8.89 2.68
CA TYR A 122 -13.66 -8.64 2.24
C TYR A 122 -13.63 -7.66 1.07
N PRO A 123 -14.49 -7.84 0.04
CA PRO A 123 -14.58 -6.87 -1.06
C PRO A 123 -14.79 -5.44 -0.54
N SER A 124 -14.15 -4.48 -1.20
CA SER A 124 -14.22 -3.04 -0.88
C SER A 124 -13.59 -2.64 0.48
N GLN A 125 -12.82 -3.52 1.14
CA GLN A 125 -12.17 -3.24 2.43
C GLN A 125 -10.65 -3.52 2.39
N CYS A 126 -9.92 -2.90 3.31
CA CYS A 126 -8.52 -3.26 3.56
C CYS A 126 -8.43 -4.71 4.05
N LEU A 127 -7.33 -5.40 3.71
CA LEU A 127 -7.03 -6.71 4.27
C LEU A 127 -6.75 -6.58 5.77
N GLU A 128 -7.63 -7.15 6.59
CA GLU A 128 -7.48 -7.13 8.05
C GLU A 128 -6.65 -8.33 8.52
N LEU A 129 -5.57 -8.04 9.24
CA LEU A 129 -4.72 -9.06 9.87
C LEU A 129 -4.78 -8.87 11.40
N ASN A 130 -5.09 -9.95 12.11
CA ASN A 130 -5.24 -9.98 13.56
C ASN A 130 -4.89 -11.37 14.10
N ASP A 131 -4.63 -11.50 15.40
CA ASP A 131 -4.15 -12.75 16.01
C ASP A 131 -5.22 -13.85 16.04
N THR A 132 -6.51 -13.53 15.86
CA THR A 132 -7.57 -14.54 15.76
C THR A 132 -7.49 -15.28 14.43
N LEU A 133 -7.33 -14.54 13.33
CA LEU A 133 -7.28 -15.09 11.98
C LEU A 133 -5.86 -15.53 11.60
N HIS A 134 -4.84 -14.87 12.14
CA HIS A 134 -3.44 -14.97 11.75
C HIS A 134 -2.48 -15.17 12.95
N PRO A 135 -2.70 -16.17 13.80
CA PRO A 135 -2.00 -16.25 15.10
C PRO A 135 -0.48 -16.44 15.00
N HIS A 136 0.05 -17.02 13.92
CA HIS A 136 1.51 -17.15 13.72
C HIS A 136 2.20 -15.83 13.35
N LEU A 137 1.44 -14.78 13.00
CA LEU A 137 2.03 -13.45 12.83
C LEU A 137 2.43 -12.86 14.18
N GLU A 138 1.78 -13.26 15.27
CA GLU A 138 2.01 -12.76 16.63
C GLU A 138 2.13 -11.23 16.63
N LEU A 139 1.11 -10.52 16.12
CA LEU A 139 1.24 -9.11 15.77
C LEU A 139 1.49 -8.20 16.98
N GLU A 140 1.13 -8.64 18.18
CA GLU A 140 1.50 -7.96 19.42
C GLU A 140 3.03 -7.86 19.58
N ASP A 141 3.73 -8.96 19.30
CA ASP A 141 5.18 -9.14 19.53
C ASP A 141 6.03 -8.83 18.28
N SER A 142 5.51 -9.10 17.08
CA SER A 142 6.26 -9.00 15.83
C SER A 142 6.25 -7.60 15.19
N MET A 143 5.30 -6.75 15.60
CA MET A 143 5.18 -5.39 15.10
C MET A 143 6.10 -4.44 15.87
N VAL A 144 6.99 -3.75 15.15
CA VAL A 144 7.97 -2.81 15.73
C VAL A 144 7.61 -1.36 15.41
N ASN A 145 7.79 -0.45 16.37
CA ASN A 145 7.65 0.98 16.12
C ASN A 145 8.78 1.50 15.23
N VAL A 146 8.47 2.50 14.41
CA VAL A 146 9.51 3.34 13.80
C VAL A 146 10.32 4.07 14.88
N PRO A 147 11.60 4.39 14.63
CA PRO A 147 12.39 5.17 15.59
C PRO A 147 11.79 6.56 15.79
N THR A 148 12.24 7.29 16.82
CA THR A 148 11.84 8.69 17.02
C THR A 148 12.11 9.51 15.77
N VAL A 149 11.03 10.05 15.19
CA VAL A 149 11.07 10.95 14.03
C VAL A 149 11.04 12.40 14.47
N ARG A 150 11.56 13.28 13.62
CA ARG A 150 11.61 14.74 13.78
C ARG A 150 11.07 15.40 12.51
N PRO A 151 10.64 16.67 12.58
CA PRO A 151 10.18 17.39 11.39
C PRO A 151 11.19 17.30 10.24
N GLY A 152 10.74 16.84 9.08
CA GLY A 152 11.56 16.60 7.88
C GLY A 152 12.07 15.17 7.71
N ASP A 153 12.00 14.31 8.73
CA ASP A 153 12.30 12.88 8.57
C ASP A 153 11.24 12.22 7.66
N TYR A 154 11.67 11.34 6.77
CA TYR A 154 10.78 10.60 5.85
C TYR A 154 10.83 9.11 6.15
N VAL A 155 9.66 8.51 6.35
CA VAL A 155 9.49 7.08 6.61
C VAL A 155 8.77 6.46 5.43
N ALA A 156 9.28 5.33 4.94
CA ALA A 156 8.67 4.56 3.85
C ALA A 156 8.67 3.06 4.16
N TRP A 157 7.66 2.35 3.67
CA TRP A 157 7.53 0.90 3.78
C TRP A 157 6.97 0.31 2.49
N HIS A 158 7.34 -0.94 2.21
CA HIS A 158 6.94 -1.65 1.01
C HIS A 158 5.40 -1.82 0.97
N CYS A 159 4.82 -1.85 -0.23
CA CYS A 159 3.36 -1.92 -0.41
C CYS A 159 2.67 -3.15 0.20
N ASP A 160 3.44 -4.22 0.47
CA ASP A 160 2.96 -5.43 1.15
C ASP A 160 3.30 -5.51 2.64
N THR A 161 4.01 -4.51 3.18
CA THR A 161 4.35 -4.50 4.61
C THR A 161 3.10 -4.27 5.46
N ILE A 162 2.86 -5.20 6.38
CA ILE A 162 1.85 -5.05 7.44
C ILE A 162 2.25 -3.86 8.29
N HIS A 163 1.31 -2.96 8.52
CA HIS A 163 1.53 -1.76 9.31
C HIS A 163 0.28 -1.43 10.12
N SER A 164 0.49 -0.74 11.25
CA SER A 164 -0.55 -0.21 12.10
C SER A 164 -0.06 1.09 12.75
N VAL A 165 -0.93 1.78 13.47
CA VAL A 165 -0.56 2.93 14.31
C VAL A 165 -0.70 2.50 15.77
N ASP A 166 0.08 3.08 16.66
CA ASP A 166 -0.12 2.90 18.10
C ASP A 166 -1.59 3.11 18.47
N THR A 167 -2.14 2.22 19.30
CA THR A 167 -3.55 2.28 19.73
C THR A 167 -3.83 3.41 20.71
N SER A 168 -2.78 4.00 21.29
CA SER A 168 -2.84 5.16 22.16
C SER A 168 -1.70 6.14 21.85
N HIS A 169 -1.89 7.39 22.25
CA HIS A 169 -0.88 8.45 22.16
C HIS A 169 -0.54 8.95 23.56
N THR A 170 0.63 8.56 24.09
CA THR A 170 1.08 9.01 25.42
C THR A 170 2.00 10.23 25.37
N GLY A 171 2.24 10.79 24.19
CA GLY A 171 3.03 12.00 24.02
C GLY A 171 2.30 13.25 24.50
N THR A 172 3.02 14.36 24.62
CA THR A 172 2.47 15.65 25.09
C THR A 172 2.21 16.64 23.97
N THR A 173 2.58 16.30 22.73
CA THR A 173 2.42 17.13 21.52
C THR A 173 1.74 16.33 20.42
N ASP A 174 1.29 17.00 19.36
CA ASP A 174 0.65 16.34 18.22
C ASP A 174 1.62 15.37 17.50
N SER A 175 1.05 14.27 16.97
CA SER A 175 1.69 13.37 16.00
C SER A 175 1.15 13.73 14.61
N SER A 176 1.95 14.49 13.84
CA SER A 176 1.53 15.08 12.56
C SER A 176 2.45 14.67 11.43
N VAL A 177 1.87 14.22 10.32
CA VAL A 177 2.60 13.74 9.14
C VAL A 177 1.95 14.20 7.84
N LEU A 178 2.73 14.27 6.76
CA LEU A 178 2.25 14.44 5.39
C LEU A 178 2.46 13.14 4.62
N TYR A 179 1.37 12.51 4.16
CA TYR A 179 1.44 11.29 3.35
C TYR A 179 1.93 11.60 1.94
N ILE A 180 3.09 11.03 1.58
CA ILE A 180 3.74 11.22 0.29
C ILE A 180 4.30 9.85 -0.12
N PRO A 181 3.62 9.08 -0.99
CA PRO A 181 4.09 7.76 -1.40
C PRO A 181 5.13 7.84 -2.52
N ALA A 182 5.80 6.71 -2.78
CA ALA A 182 6.63 6.54 -3.98
C ALA A 182 5.81 5.89 -5.11
N THR A 183 5.42 6.70 -6.09
CA THR A 183 4.61 6.29 -7.25
C THR A 183 5.44 6.38 -8.53
N PRO A 184 5.87 5.25 -9.13
CA PRO A 184 6.59 5.28 -10.40
C PRO A 184 5.68 5.74 -11.54
N LEU A 185 6.26 6.31 -12.60
CA LEU A 185 5.51 6.65 -13.81
C LEU A 185 5.13 5.35 -14.53
N THR A 186 3.83 5.07 -14.55
CA THR A 186 3.20 4.01 -15.35
C THR A 186 2.04 4.61 -16.13
N PRO A 187 1.55 3.99 -17.22
CA PRO A 187 0.37 4.48 -17.94
C PRO A 187 -0.86 4.64 -17.02
N ALA A 188 -1.08 3.68 -16.12
CA ALA A 188 -2.18 3.73 -15.14
C ALA A 188 -2.01 4.88 -14.14
N ASN A 189 -0.81 5.04 -13.57
CA ASN A 189 -0.51 6.14 -12.65
C ASN A 189 -0.61 7.51 -13.33
N ALA A 190 -0.18 7.63 -14.59
CA ALA A 190 -0.29 8.85 -15.37
C ALA A 190 -1.75 9.21 -15.67
N ALA A 191 -2.58 8.21 -15.99
CA ALA A 191 -4.02 8.40 -16.19
C ALA A 191 -4.73 8.87 -14.90
N TYR A 192 -4.34 8.32 -13.74
CA TYR A 192 -4.81 8.83 -12.44
C TYR A 192 -4.33 10.26 -12.19
N LEU A 193 -3.04 10.54 -12.40
CA LEU A 193 -2.43 11.86 -12.19
C LEU A 193 -3.10 12.94 -13.05
N ALA A 194 -3.52 12.62 -14.28
CA ALA A 194 -4.28 13.54 -15.13
C ALA A 194 -5.62 13.97 -14.48
N ARG A 195 -6.34 13.01 -13.87
CA ARG A 195 -7.59 13.29 -13.14
C ARG A 195 -7.33 14.03 -11.82
N GLN A 196 -6.30 13.64 -11.08
CA GLN A 196 -5.86 14.32 -9.86
C GLN A 196 -5.51 15.79 -10.15
N ARG A 197 -4.73 16.06 -11.21
CA ARG A 197 -4.40 17.41 -11.67
C ARG A 197 -5.65 18.24 -11.98
N ALA A 198 -6.62 17.66 -12.67
CA ALA A 198 -7.88 18.34 -12.97
C ALA A 198 -8.67 18.72 -11.69
N ASN A 199 -8.64 17.87 -10.66
CA ASN A 199 -9.27 18.16 -9.37
C ASN A 199 -8.45 19.19 -8.56
N PHE A 200 -7.12 19.11 -8.58
CA PHE A 200 -6.24 20.10 -7.97
C PHE A 200 -6.52 21.51 -8.51
N ILE A 201 -6.68 21.70 -9.82
CA ILE A 201 -7.00 23.02 -10.41
C ILE A 201 -8.30 23.58 -9.80
N LYS A 202 -9.32 22.73 -9.69
CA LYS A 202 -10.63 23.07 -9.12
C LYS A 202 -10.63 23.22 -7.59
N GLY A 203 -9.61 22.72 -6.91
CA GLY A 203 -9.54 22.71 -5.44
C GLY A 203 -10.45 21.66 -4.79
N ILE A 204 -10.88 20.64 -5.53
CA ILE A 204 -11.73 19.56 -4.99
C ILE A 204 -10.89 18.30 -4.68
N PRO A 205 -11.39 17.36 -3.85
CA PRO A 205 -10.63 16.19 -3.45
C PRO A 205 -10.16 15.34 -4.64
N PRO A 206 -8.98 14.67 -4.56
CA PRO A 206 -8.54 13.73 -5.59
C PRO A 206 -9.54 12.56 -5.79
N PRO A 207 -9.53 11.88 -6.95
CA PRO A 207 -10.56 10.90 -7.30
C PRO A 207 -10.75 9.72 -6.34
N ASP A 208 -9.71 9.30 -5.62
CA ASP A 208 -9.77 8.18 -4.66
C ASP A 208 -10.33 8.57 -3.29
N PHE A 209 -10.50 9.87 -3.02
CA PHE A 209 -11.03 10.37 -1.75
C PHE A 209 -12.52 10.66 -1.86
N PRO A 210 -13.26 10.65 -0.73
CA PRO A 210 -14.63 11.12 -0.70
C PRO A 210 -14.74 12.51 -1.35
N GLY A 211 -15.65 12.65 -2.31
CA GLY A 211 -15.85 13.89 -3.05
C GLY A 211 -16.40 15.03 -2.18
N GLY A 212 -16.63 16.18 -2.80
CA GLY A 212 -17.16 17.37 -2.14
C GLY A 212 -16.52 18.65 -2.66
N VAL A 213 -16.76 19.76 -1.97
CA VAL A 213 -16.18 21.08 -2.32
C VAL A 213 -14.68 21.16 -2.01
N GLY A 214 -14.17 20.25 -1.16
CA GLY A 214 -12.76 20.20 -0.78
C GLY A 214 -12.28 21.54 -0.24
N GLU A 215 -11.25 22.08 -0.90
CA GLU A 215 -10.56 23.30 -0.54
C GLU A 215 -10.87 24.47 -1.50
N GLU A 216 -11.86 24.31 -2.38
CA GLU A 216 -12.19 25.27 -3.45
C GLU A 216 -12.26 26.73 -2.98
N HIS A 217 -12.79 26.95 -1.76
CA HIS A 217 -13.01 28.27 -1.20
C HIS A 217 -11.97 28.67 -0.14
N HIS A 218 -10.93 27.87 0.10
CA HIS A 218 -9.91 28.19 1.10
C HIS A 218 -8.94 29.26 0.62
N VAL A 219 -8.67 30.23 1.50
CA VAL A 219 -7.62 31.23 1.30
C VAL A 219 -6.25 30.56 1.47
N GLY A 220 -5.32 30.84 0.57
CA GLY A 220 -3.95 30.29 0.65
C GLY A 220 -3.77 28.87 0.11
N ARG A 221 -4.79 28.32 -0.57
CA ARG A 221 -4.69 27.06 -1.30
C ARG A 221 -3.59 27.13 -2.36
N GLY A 222 -2.83 26.04 -2.51
CA GLY A 222 -1.86 25.89 -3.59
C GLY A 222 -2.53 26.02 -4.97
N SER A 223 -1.88 26.75 -5.87
CA SER A 223 -2.43 27.10 -7.18
C SER A 223 -1.49 26.73 -8.33
N GLU A 224 -2.00 26.84 -9.57
CA GLU A 224 -1.16 26.75 -10.76
C GLU A 224 -0.01 27.79 -10.75
N ALA A 225 -0.25 28.96 -10.15
CA ALA A 225 0.77 30.00 -10.03
C ALA A 225 1.90 29.62 -9.07
N ASP A 226 1.63 28.76 -8.09
CA ASP A 226 2.66 28.24 -7.19
C ASP A 226 3.47 27.16 -7.90
N LEU A 227 2.80 26.24 -8.60
CA LEU A 227 3.48 25.24 -9.44
C LEU A 227 4.36 25.88 -10.52
N ALA A 228 3.97 27.03 -11.08
CA ALA A 228 4.76 27.75 -12.08
C ALA A 228 6.11 28.28 -11.55
N LYS A 229 6.25 28.44 -10.22
CA LYS A 229 7.50 28.87 -9.57
C LYS A 229 8.44 27.69 -9.29
N GLU A 230 7.94 26.46 -9.39
CA GLU A 230 8.69 25.24 -9.09
C GLU A 230 9.58 24.78 -10.25
N SER A 231 10.51 23.88 -9.95
CA SER A 231 11.39 23.26 -10.95
C SER A 231 10.60 22.46 -12.00
N LYS A 232 11.22 22.21 -13.16
CA LYS A 232 10.60 21.37 -14.19
C LYS A 232 10.33 19.96 -13.66
N GLU A 233 11.22 19.43 -12.85
CA GLU A 233 11.12 18.11 -12.22
C GLU A 233 9.92 18.05 -11.27
N ALA A 234 9.74 19.05 -10.40
CA ALA A 234 8.58 19.14 -9.51
C ALA A 234 7.27 19.25 -10.33
N ARG A 235 7.25 20.09 -11.36
CA ARG A 235 6.09 20.23 -12.25
C ARG A 235 5.76 18.94 -13.02
N ARG A 236 6.76 18.16 -13.43
CA ARG A 236 6.57 16.84 -14.04
C ARG A 236 5.95 15.84 -13.06
N SER A 237 6.38 15.87 -11.79
CA SER A 237 5.86 14.96 -10.75
C SER A 237 4.35 15.13 -10.48
N VAL A 238 3.82 16.33 -10.71
CA VAL A 238 2.38 16.64 -10.58
C VAL A 238 1.65 16.71 -11.94
N GLY A 239 2.31 16.33 -13.03
CA GLY A 239 1.71 16.20 -14.34
C GLY A 239 1.39 17.53 -15.05
N VAL A 240 2.00 18.65 -14.66
CA VAL A 240 1.82 19.98 -15.32
C VAL A 240 2.98 20.37 -16.24
N GLU A 241 3.91 19.44 -16.46
CA GLU A 241 5.04 19.61 -17.39
C GLU A 241 5.30 18.28 -18.11
N LYS A 242 5.68 18.36 -19.38
CA LYS A 242 5.93 17.19 -20.22
C LYS A 242 7.24 16.51 -19.80
N TRP A 243 7.24 15.18 -19.80
CA TRP A 243 8.46 14.40 -19.62
C TRP A 243 9.32 14.43 -20.89
N ASN A 244 10.63 14.59 -20.73
CA ASN A 244 11.57 14.39 -21.83
C ASN A 244 11.73 12.88 -22.09
N VAL A 245 11.58 12.44 -23.34
CA VAL A 245 11.63 11.01 -23.69
C VAL A 245 13.07 10.59 -23.95
N GLU A 246 13.72 10.11 -22.91
CA GLU A 246 15.13 9.69 -22.91
C GLU A 246 15.31 8.42 -22.07
N GLY A 247 16.42 7.70 -22.24
CA GLY A 247 16.72 6.47 -21.50
C GLY A 247 16.56 5.19 -22.32
N SER A 248 16.46 4.05 -21.63
CA SER A 248 16.28 2.73 -22.24
C SER A 248 14.91 2.60 -22.93
N GLU A 249 14.73 1.58 -23.77
CA GLU A 249 13.48 1.35 -24.49
C GLU A 249 12.24 1.33 -23.58
N GLY A 250 12.30 0.60 -22.46
CA GLY A 250 11.21 0.54 -21.48
C GLY A 250 10.91 1.89 -20.82
N VAL A 251 11.96 2.67 -20.48
CA VAL A 251 11.80 4.01 -19.90
C VAL A 251 11.18 4.96 -20.92
N ARG A 252 11.68 4.97 -22.15
CA ARG A 252 11.14 5.79 -23.24
C ARG A 252 9.66 5.48 -23.48
N ARG A 253 9.29 4.21 -23.55
CA ARG A 253 7.91 3.77 -23.71
C ARG A 253 7.02 4.26 -22.56
N ALA A 254 7.46 4.10 -21.31
CA ALA A 254 6.72 4.59 -20.15
C ALA A 254 6.54 6.12 -20.16
N LEU A 255 7.55 6.87 -20.59
CA LEU A 255 7.49 8.34 -20.72
C LEU A 255 6.59 8.78 -21.88
N GLU A 256 6.62 8.09 -23.02
CA GLU A 256 5.75 8.34 -24.18
C GLU A 256 4.28 8.06 -23.83
N GLU A 257 3.99 6.88 -23.27
CA GLU A 257 2.64 6.50 -22.84
C GLU A 257 2.14 7.38 -21.68
N GLY A 258 3.02 7.71 -20.72
CA GLY A 258 2.73 8.61 -19.61
C GLY A 258 2.40 10.02 -20.09
N ASN A 259 3.19 10.58 -21.02
CA ASN A 259 2.89 11.88 -21.63
C ASN A 259 1.54 11.87 -22.35
N LYS A 260 1.25 10.83 -23.13
CA LYS A 260 -0.04 10.67 -23.80
C LYS A 260 -1.20 10.63 -22.80
N ALA A 261 -1.07 9.87 -21.71
CA ALA A 261 -2.09 9.79 -20.66
C ALA A 261 -2.29 11.12 -19.91
N LEU A 262 -1.23 11.93 -19.77
CA LEU A 262 -1.29 13.28 -19.20
C LEU A 262 -1.86 14.34 -20.15
N GLY A 263 -2.01 14.01 -21.45
CA GLY A 263 -2.53 14.89 -22.49
C GLY A 263 -1.48 15.75 -23.20
N PHE A 264 -0.23 15.30 -23.27
CA PHE A 264 0.89 15.97 -23.96
C PHE A 264 1.29 15.34 -25.30
#